data_AF-A0A1M2VK73-F1
#
_entry.id   AF-A0A1M2VK73-F1
#
_cell.length_a   1.000
_cell.length_b   1.000
_cell.length_c   1.000
_cell.angle_alpha   90.00
_cell.angle_beta   90.00
_cell.angle_gamma   90.00
#
_symmetry.space_group_name_H-M   'P 1'
#
loop_
_entity.id
_entity.type
_entity.pdbx_description
1 polymer ?
#
loop_
_entity_poly.entity_id
_entity_poly.type
_entity_poly.pdbx_seq_one_letter_code
_entity_poly.pdbx_strand_id
1 'polypeptide(L)'
;MPSLSSPALTSFLPVAKPPYSTPFTCIPPSGPSSPSRAVDPDFRRAFDPNDLSPFGENIAMPDLRPDRTALLVTSTSWTPDEDFDLLLDALARYETRARECEGSGEGDRLPKVLMAVTGKGPLRTKYMRKVEGLQAGQDAWKYVRCVSLWLEADDYPLLLGSSDLGISLHSSSSALDLPMKVVDMFGCGLPVCALGFDCLDELVKDSVNGLVFHNAQQLATQLESLLRGFPSAPALAALRASFDRAAPLASASAGTSDWEWGTWAENWNHTMRPLLLRDVASEAPL
;
A
#
# COMPACT_ATOMS: atom_id res chain seq x y z
N MET A 1 -9.19 12.41 -5.48
CA MET A 1 -9.00 11.42 -6.57
C MET A 1 -10.27 11.30 -7.42
N PRO A 2 -10.42 12.05 -8.52
CA PRO A 2 -11.59 12.03 -9.39
C PRO A 2 -11.94 10.66 -10.00
N SER A 3 -10.98 9.74 -10.06
CA SER A 3 -11.11 8.39 -10.63
C SER A 3 -11.92 7.39 -9.79
N LEU A 4 -12.05 7.62 -8.48
CA LEU A 4 -12.80 6.75 -7.57
C LEU A 4 -14.31 7.05 -7.56
N SER A 5 -14.74 8.10 -8.26
CA SER A 5 -16.14 8.56 -8.29
C SER A 5 -17.01 7.88 -9.35
N SER A 6 -16.49 6.87 -10.05
CA SER A 6 -17.27 6.11 -11.04
C SER A 6 -18.43 5.36 -10.38
N PRO A 7 -19.65 5.36 -10.96
CA PRO A 7 -20.81 4.63 -10.41
C PRO A 7 -20.56 3.13 -10.12
N ALA A 8 -19.69 2.50 -10.93
CA ALA A 8 -19.32 1.09 -10.74
C ALA A 8 -18.42 0.87 -9.51
N LEU A 9 -17.66 1.89 -9.10
CA LEU A 9 -16.81 1.85 -7.90
C LEU A 9 -17.57 2.25 -6.64
N THR A 10 -18.48 3.22 -6.74
CA THR A 10 -19.27 3.67 -5.58
C THR A 10 -20.21 2.58 -5.05
N SER A 11 -20.70 1.69 -5.91
CA SER A 11 -21.46 0.50 -5.50
C SER A 11 -20.59 -0.66 -4.98
N PHE A 12 -19.30 -0.66 -5.31
CA PHE A 12 -18.35 -1.69 -4.87
C PHE A 12 -17.76 -1.39 -3.49
N LEU A 13 -17.42 -0.12 -3.26
CA LEU A 13 -16.81 0.40 -2.04
C LEU A 13 -17.84 0.59 -0.91
N PRO A 14 -17.41 0.58 0.36
CA PRO A 14 -18.29 0.89 1.48
C PRO A 14 -18.88 2.28 1.40
N VAL A 15 -20.14 2.42 1.81
CA VAL A 15 -20.81 3.72 1.85
C VAL A 15 -20.08 4.65 2.83
N ALA A 16 -19.66 5.81 2.34
CA ALA A 16 -19.01 6.86 3.11
C ALA A 16 -20.02 7.91 3.57
N LYS A 17 -19.77 8.52 4.73
CA LYS A 17 -20.55 9.62 5.30
C LYS A 17 -19.61 10.80 5.62
N PRO A 18 -19.28 11.66 4.65
CA PRO A 18 -18.44 12.83 4.89
C PRO A 18 -19.09 13.79 5.91
N PRO A 19 -18.29 14.50 6.75
CA PRO A 19 -16.83 14.44 6.85
C PRO A 19 -16.32 13.26 7.71
N TYR A 20 -17.22 12.48 8.32
CA TYR A 20 -16.88 11.47 9.33
C TYR A 20 -16.23 10.19 8.79
N SER A 21 -16.36 9.92 7.49
CA SER A 21 -15.75 8.74 6.88
C SER A 21 -15.52 8.90 5.39
N THR A 22 -14.52 8.18 4.90
CA THR A 22 -14.25 7.87 3.50
C THR A 22 -14.56 6.38 3.24
N PRO A 23 -14.41 5.87 2.02
CA PRO A 23 -14.48 4.43 1.78
C PRO A 23 -13.45 3.57 2.54
N PHE A 24 -12.34 4.18 2.98
CA PHE A 24 -11.22 3.46 3.61
C PHE A 24 -11.00 3.82 5.07
N THR A 25 -11.40 5.03 5.49
CA THR A 25 -11.13 5.57 6.83
C THR A 25 -12.40 6.10 7.49
N CYS A 26 -12.42 6.11 8.82
CA CYS A 26 -13.46 6.76 9.62
C CYS A 26 -12.83 7.53 10.78
N ILE A 27 -13.48 8.60 11.19
CA ILE A 27 -13.11 9.33 12.40
C ILE A 27 -13.77 8.60 13.57
N PRO A 28 -12.99 8.05 14.52
CA PRO A 28 -13.58 7.44 15.70
C PRO A 28 -14.34 8.51 16.50
N PRO A 29 -15.49 8.18 17.11
CA PRO A 29 -16.16 9.12 18.00
C PRO A 29 -15.18 9.52 19.10
N SER A 30 -15.00 10.83 19.31
CA SER A 30 -14.16 11.35 20.39
C SER A 30 -14.61 10.72 21.71
N GLY A 31 -13.78 9.82 22.25
CA GLY A 31 -14.03 9.23 23.56
C GLY A 31 -14.08 10.33 24.62
N PRO A 32 -14.79 10.14 25.74
CA PRO A 32 -14.83 11.10 26.83
C PRO A 32 -13.47 11.11 27.52
N SER A 33 -12.53 11.91 27.00
CA SER A 33 -11.23 12.15 27.63
C SER A 33 -11.11 13.61 28.06
N SER A 34 -11.37 13.80 29.35
CA SER A 34 -10.88 14.86 30.23
C SER A 34 -11.68 16.18 30.30
N PRO A 35 -11.68 16.82 31.49
CA PRO A 35 -12.80 17.58 32.00
C PRO A 35 -12.93 18.92 31.29
N SER A 36 -14.17 19.34 31.10
CA SER A 36 -14.57 20.68 30.71
C SER A 36 -13.67 21.71 31.39
N ARG A 37 -12.74 22.31 30.64
CA ARG A 37 -12.23 23.62 31.00
C ARG A 37 -13.45 24.52 31.10
N ALA A 38 -13.65 25.11 32.28
CA ALA A 38 -14.78 25.97 32.57
C ALA A 38 -15.01 26.92 31.40
N VAL A 39 -16.23 26.89 30.86
CA VAL A 39 -16.68 27.83 29.83
C VAL A 39 -16.61 29.20 30.47
N ASP A 40 -15.67 30.01 30.01
CA ASP A 40 -15.62 31.44 30.34
C ASP A 40 -16.93 32.07 29.82
N PRO A 41 -17.73 32.78 30.63
CA PRO A 41 -19.10 33.15 30.26
C PRO A 41 -19.20 34.24 29.19
N ASP A 42 -18.09 34.73 28.64
CA ASP A 42 -18.09 35.90 27.77
C ASP A 42 -18.36 35.55 26.30
N PHE A 43 -19.64 35.31 26.01
CA PHE A 43 -20.20 34.98 24.70
C PHE A 43 -20.23 36.19 23.73
N ARG A 44 -19.13 36.93 23.62
CA ARG A 44 -19.00 38.11 22.73
C ARG A 44 -17.71 38.18 21.92
N ARG A 45 -17.08 37.04 21.63
CA ARG A 45 -16.03 37.02 20.59
C ARG A 45 -16.69 37.10 19.21
N ALA A 46 -16.43 38.18 18.49
CA ALA A 46 -16.85 38.36 17.11
C ALA A 46 -16.38 37.17 16.27
N PHE A 47 -17.23 36.70 15.36
CA PHE A 47 -16.90 35.63 14.42
C PHE A 47 -15.75 36.13 13.54
N ASP A 48 -14.53 35.66 13.80
CA ASP A 48 -13.36 35.91 12.96
C ASP A 48 -13.25 34.76 11.94
N PRO A 49 -13.47 35.01 10.64
CA PRO A 49 -13.37 33.97 9.61
C PRO A 49 -11.95 33.38 9.45
N ASN A 50 -10.93 33.95 10.11
CA ASN A 50 -9.58 33.39 10.17
C ASN A 50 -9.29 32.61 11.47
N ASP A 51 -10.21 32.57 12.44
CA ASP A 51 -10.05 31.82 13.68
C ASP A 51 -10.60 30.39 13.53
N LEU A 52 -9.73 29.49 13.07
CA LEU A 52 -10.02 28.05 12.93
C LEU A 52 -9.86 27.27 14.24
N SER A 53 -9.58 27.93 15.37
CA SER A 53 -9.42 27.29 16.68
C SER A 53 -10.61 26.41 17.12
N PRO A 54 -11.91 26.73 16.84
CA PRO A 54 -13.00 25.83 17.23
C PRO A 54 -13.09 24.54 16.40
N PHE A 55 -12.29 24.41 15.33
CA PHE A 55 -12.18 23.20 14.50
C PHE A 55 -10.86 22.44 14.69
N GLY A 56 -9.88 23.01 15.40
CA GLY A 56 -8.50 22.52 15.44
C GLY A 56 -8.16 21.57 16.58
N GLU A 57 -8.88 21.59 17.71
CA GLU A 57 -8.37 20.97 18.94
C GLU A 57 -8.93 19.57 19.27
N ASN A 58 -9.87 19.01 18.50
CA ASN A 58 -10.49 17.71 18.85
C ASN A 58 -10.90 16.83 17.64
N ILE A 59 -10.20 16.91 16.50
CA ILE A 59 -10.40 15.92 15.42
C ILE A 59 -9.53 14.71 15.75
N ALA A 60 -10.17 13.64 16.22
CA ALA A 60 -9.49 12.35 16.39
C ALA A 60 -8.85 11.91 15.07
N MET A 61 -7.64 11.34 15.16
CA MET A 61 -6.95 10.82 13.97
C MET A 61 -7.84 9.78 13.26
N PRO A 62 -7.95 9.83 11.92
CA PRO A 62 -8.73 8.84 11.19
C PRO A 62 -8.16 7.43 11.35
N ASP A 63 -9.03 6.46 11.62
CA ASP A 63 -8.70 5.05 11.66
C ASP A 63 -9.09 4.35 10.36
N LEU A 64 -8.44 3.23 10.05
CA LEU A 64 -8.86 2.35 8.96
C LEU A 64 -10.19 1.70 9.30
N ARG A 65 -11.11 1.70 8.34
CA ARG A 65 -12.44 1.08 8.53
C ARG A 65 -12.34 -0.45 8.61
N PRO A 66 -13.12 -1.09 9.50
CA PRO A 66 -13.18 -2.55 9.59
C PRO A 66 -13.82 -3.20 8.34
N ASP A 67 -14.67 -2.46 7.62
CA ASP A 67 -15.37 -2.93 6.42
C ASP A 67 -14.73 -2.47 5.11
N ARG A 68 -13.52 -1.87 5.15
CA ARG A 68 -12.85 -1.38 3.93
C ARG A 68 -12.47 -2.52 2.99
N THR A 69 -12.32 -2.19 1.72
CA THR A 69 -11.72 -3.10 0.74
C THR A 69 -10.19 -3.11 0.88
N ALA A 70 -9.56 -4.23 0.58
CA ALA A 70 -8.11 -4.30 0.44
C ALA A 70 -7.67 -3.49 -0.79
N LEU A 71 -6.73 -2.58 -0.62
CA LEU A 71 -6.19 -1.74 -1.69
C LEU A 71 -4.87 -2.33 -2.19
N LEU A 72 -4.86 -2.88 -3.39
CA LEU A 72 -3.65 -3.37 -4.03
C LEU A 72 -3.17 -2.36 -5.05
N VAL A 73 -1.87 -2.26 -5.27
CA VAL A 73 -1.30 -1.37 -6.30
C VAL A 73 -0.29 -2.12 -7.15
N THR A 74 -0.38 -1.92 -8.47
CA THR A 74 0.66 -2.35 -9.41
C THR A 74 1.04 -1.18 -10.29
N SER A 75 2.34 -1.05 -10.56
CA SER A 75 2.88 -0.05 -11.46
C SER A 75 3.35 -0.70 -12.74
N THR A 76 2.80 -0.27 -13.87
CA THR A 76 3.04 -0.90 -15.17
C THR A 76 3.35 0.15 -16.23
N SER A 77 4.32 -0.16 -17.07
CA SER A 77 4.63 0.59 -18.29
C SER A 77 3.66 0.27 -19.43
N TRP A 78 2.74 -0.69 -19.26
CA TRP A 78 1.81 -1.18 -20.28
C TRP A 78 2.50 -1.53 -21.60
N THR A 79 3.72 -2.07 -21.52
CA THR A 79 4.50 -2.57 -22.65
C THR A 79 4.32 -4.08 -22.77
N PRO A 80 4.63 -4.69 -23.94
CA PRO A 80 4.55 -6.14 -24.11
C PRO A 80 5.50 -6.94 -23.19
N ASP A 81 6.55 -6.30 -22.67
CA ASP A 81 7.54 -6.94 -21.80
C ASP A 81 6.98 -7.23 -20.38
N GLU A 82 5.88 -6.57 -20.00
CA GLU A 82 5.16 -6.84 -18.76
C GLU A 82 3.93 -7.71 -19.05
N ASP A 83 3.91 -8.94 -18.52
CA ASP A 83 2.79 -9.86 -18.68
C ASP A 83 1.62 -9.46 -17.76
N PHE A 84 0.80 -8.53 -18.25
CA PHE A 84 -0.41 -8.11 -17.55
C PHE A 84 -1.52 -9.18 -17.58
N ASP A 85 -1.46 -10.13 -18.52
CA ASP A 85 -2.41 -11.24 -18.56
C ASP A 85 -2.21 -12.16 -17.35
N LEU A 86 -0.96 -12.37 -16.90
CA LEU A 86 -0.63 -13.08 -15.65
C LEU A 86 -1.36 -12.47 -14.45
N LEU A 87 -1.35 -11.13 -14.32
CA LEU A 87 -2.05 -10.45 -13.23
C LEU A 87 -3.57 -10.63 -13.32
N LEU A 88 -4.15 -10.47 -14.51
CA LEU A 88 -5.58 -10.66 -14.70
C LEU A 88 -6.03 -12.10 -14.38
N ASP A 89 -5.22 -13.09 -14.76
CA ASP A 89 -5.48 -14.49 -14.45
C ASP A 89 -5.37 -14.78 -12.95
N ALA A 90 -4.42 -14.17 -12.25
CA ALA A 90 -4.31 -14.29 -10.80
C ALA A 90 -5.52 -13.68 -10.08
N LEU A 91 -5.96 -12.50 -10.53
CA LEU A 91 -7.15 -11.84 -10.00
C LEU A 91 -8.44 -12.61 -10.29
N ALA A 92 -8.54 -13.24 -11.47
CA ALA A 92 -9.66 -14.12 -11.81
C ALA A 92 -9.74 -15.32 -10.85
N ARG A 93 -8.59 -15.93 -10.53
CA ARG A 93 -8.51 -17.03 -9.56
C ARG A 93 -8.89 -16.58 -8.16
N TYR A 94 -8.41 -15.41 -7.73
CA TYR A 94 -8.79 -14.81 -6.46
C TYR A 94 -10.30 -14.54 -6.39
N GLU A 95 -10.90 -13.99 -7.44
CA GLU A 95 -12.34 -13.75 -7.55
C GLU A 95 -13.14 -15.06 -7.38
N THR A 96 -12.77 -16.13 -8.08
CA THR A 96 -13.41 -17.44 -7.94
C THR A 96 -13.34 -17.92 -6.50
N ARG A 97 -12.14 -17.87 -5.90
CA ARG A 97 -11.93 -18.33 -4.52
C ARG A 97 -12.72 -17.50 -3.50
N ALA A 98 -12.75 -16.18 -3.67
CA ALA A 98 -13.49 -15.29 -2.77
C ALA A 98 -15.01 -15.55 -2.81
N ARG A 99 -15.56 -15.90 -3.97
CA ARG A 99 -16.97 -16.35 -4.11
C ARG A 99 -17.23 -17.66 -3.38
N GLU A 100 -16.33 -18.63 -3.48
CA GLU A 100 -16.46 -19.91 -2.75
C GLU A 100 -16.42 -19.69 -1.23
N CYS A 101 -15.59 -18.76 -0.76
CA CYS A 101 -15.47 -18.42 0.66
C CYS A 101 -16.60 -17.52 1.19
N GLU A 102 -17.52 -17.02 0.34
CA GLU A 102 -18.59 -16.08 0.75
C GLU A 102 -19.44 -16.63 1.91
N GLY A 103 -19.77 -17.92 1.85
CA GLY A 103 -20.55 -18.63 2.88
C GLY A 103 -19.72 -19.19 4.04
N SER A 104 -18.40 -19.00 4.05
CA SER A 104 -17.52 -19.46 5.12
C SER A 104 -17.57 -18.52 6.33
N GLY A 105 -17.10 -18.97 7.50
CA GLY A 105 -17.07 -18.16 8.71
C GLY A 105 -16.20 -16.90 8.57
N GLU A 106 -16.41 -15.89 9.41
CA GLU A 106 -15.75 -14.57 9.29
C GLU A 106 -14.22 -14.63 9.19
N GLY A 107 -13.57 -15.60 9.84
CA GLY A 107 -12.11 -15.78 9.77
C GLY A 107 -11.57 -16.38 8.47
N ASP A 108 -12.44 -16.96 7.63
CA ASP A 108 -12.07 -17.65 6.38
C ASP A 108 -12.53 -16.89 5.12
N ARG A 109 -13.31 -15.83 5.30
CA ARG A 109 -13.79 -14.99 4.21
C ARG A 109 -12.66 -14.13 3.65
N LEU A 110 -12.59 -14.04 2.32
CA LEU A 110 -11.67 -13.15 1.63
C LEU A 110 -12.29 -11.76 1.41
N PRO A 111 -11.53 -10.67 1.59
CA PRO A 111 -12.03 -9.32 1.40
C PRO A 111 -12.24 -9.01 -0.09
N LYS A 112 -13.06 -7.99 -0.34
CA LYS A 112 -13.06 -7.31 -1.63
C LYS A 112 -11.71 -6.62 -1.88
N VAL A 113 -11.24 -6.68 -3.11
CA VAL A 113 -9.97 -6.14 -3.59
C VAL A 113 -10.23 -5.02 -4.59
N LEU A 114 -9.63 -3.85 -4.33
CA LEU A 114 -9.46 -2.79 -5.30
C LEU A 114 -8.01 -2.78 -5.78
N MET A 115 -7.79 -3.16 -7.03
CA MET A 115 -6.51 -3.11 -7.72
C MET A 115 -6.32 -1.76 -8.43
N ALA A 116 -5.47 -0.91 -7.89
CA ALA A 116 -5.02 0.31 -8.53
C ALA A 116 -3.85 0.03 -9.48
N VAL A 117 -4.04 0.34 -10.75
CA VAL A 117 -3.04 0.14 -11.81
C VAL A 117 -2.51 1.49 -12.27
N THR A 118 -1.26 1.80 -11.91
CA THR A 118 -0.61 3.06 -12.28
C THR A 118 0.28 2.91 -13.52
N GLY A 119 0.63 4.05 -14.11
CA GLY A 119 1.56 4.13 -15.24
C GLY A 119 0.88 4.31 -16.60
N LYS A 120 1.69 4.45 -17.64
CA LYS A 120 1.28 4.80 -19.01
C LYS A 120 2.00 3.95 -20.02
N GLY A 121 1.26 3.51 -21.03
CA GLY A 121 1.83 2.91 -22.22
C GLY A 121 0.78 2.39 -23.20
N PRO A 122 1.24 1.78 -24.30
CA PRO A 122 0.40 1.50 -25.46
C PRO A 122 -0.68 0.46 -25.20
N LEU A 123 -0.44 -0.52 -24.32
CA LEU A 123 -1.40 -1.61 -24.07
C LEU A 123 -2.48 -1.26 -23.04
N ARG A 124 -2.42 -0.08 -22.42
CA ARG A 124 -3.38 0.34 -21.37
C ARG A 124 -4.83 0.18 -21.80
N THR A 125 -5.20 0.75 -22.95
CA THR A 125 -6.59 0.72 -23.43
C THR A 125 -7.06 -0.70 -23.74
N LYS A 126 -6.17 -1.55 -24.29
CA LYS A 126 -6.46 -2.96 -24.57
C LYS A 126 -6.82 -3.71 -23.28
N TYR A 127 -5.98 -3.59 -22.26
CA TYR A 127 -6.17 -4.30 -21.00
C TYR A 127 -7.34 -3.74 -20.18
N MET A 128 -7.51 -2.42 -20.13
CA MET A 128 -8.65 -1.83 -19.42
C MET A 128 -9.99 -2.19 -20.05
N ARG A 129 -10.06 -2.40 -21.38
CA ARG A 129 -11.27 -2.95 -22.03
C ARG A 129 -11.54 -4.40 -21.62
N LYS A 130 -10.49 -5.23 -21.49
CA LYS A 130 -10.63 -6.61 -20.97
C LYS A 130 -11.14 -6.59 -19.53
N VAL A 131 -10.59 -5.72 -18.68
CA VAL A 131 -11.06 -5.48 -17.31
C VAL A 131 -12.53 -5.05 -17.28
N GLU A 132 -12.95 -4.11 -18.13
CA GLU A 132 -14.35 -3.69 -18.21
C GLU A 132 -15.28 -4.87 -18.50
N GLY A 133 -14.93 -5.75 -19.44
CA GLY A 133 -15.72 -6.95 -19.74
C GLY A 133 -15.77 -7.96 -18.58
N LEU A 134 -14.76 -8.01 -17.73
CA LEU A 134 -14.74 -8.87 -16.53
C LEU A 134 -15.57 -8.28 -15.38
N GLN A 135 -15.67 -6.96 -15.31
CA GLN A 135 -16.40 -6.23 -14.26
C GLN A 135 -17.84 -5.87 -14.64
N ALA A 136 -18.19 -5.97 -15.92
CA ALA A 136 -19.52 -5.67 -16.45
C ALA A 136 -20.05 -6.87 -17.25
N GLY A 137 -21.19 -7.41 -16.86
CA GLY A 137 -21.79 -8.58 -17.51
C GLY A 137 -22.66 -9.40 -16.58
N GLN A 138 -23.19 -10.52 -17.10
CA GLN A 138 -24.03 -11.45 -16.34
C GLN A 138 -23.25 -12.18 -15.24
N ASP A 139 -21.97 -12.47 -15.49
CA ASP A 139 -21.05 -13.08 -14.51
C ASP A 139 -19.95 -12.12 -14.07
N ALA A 140 -20.31 -10.84 -13.89
CA ALA A 140 -19.38 -9.80 -13.49
C ALA A 140 -18.68 -10.12 -12.16
N TRP A 141 -17.38 -9.82 -12.08
CA TRP A 141 -16.62 -9.90 -10.83
C TRP A 141 -17.34 -9.17 -9.69
N LYS A 142 -17.36 -9.77 -8.50
CA LYS A 142 -18.03 -9.30 -7.29
C LYS A 142 -17.03 -8.88 -6.21
N TYR A 143 -15.86 -9.50 -6.19
CA TYR A 143 -14.81 -9.33 -5.19
C TYR A 143 -13.63 -8.51 -5.70
N VAL A 144 -13.41 -8.43 -7.02
CA VAL A 144 -12.28 -7.67 -7.58
C VAL A 144 -12.77 -6.48 -8.41
N ARG A 145 -12.16 -5.32 -8.20
CA ARG A 145 -12.20 -4.18 -9.13
C ARG A 145 -10.79 -3.73 -9.48
N CYS A 146 -10.53 -3.44 -10.75
CA CYS A 146 -9.32 -2.82 -11.25
C CYS A 146 -9.63 -1.42 -11.77
N VAL A 147 -8.81 -0.46 -11.37
CA VAL A 147 -8.90 0.94 -11.81
C VAL A 147 -7.55 1.37 -12.33
N SER A 148 -7.53 2.11 -13.44
CA SER A 148 -6.29 2.74 -13.88
C SER A 148 -6.23 4.17 -13.37
N LEU A 149 -5.12 4.50 -12.71
CA LEU A 149 -4.86 5.82 -12.14
C LEU A 149 -3.68 6.49 -12.85
N TRP A 150 -3.88 7.75 -13.20
CA TRP A 150 -2.80 8.69 -13.46
C TRP A 150 -2.64 9.57 -12.22
N LEU A 151 -1.40 9.72 -11.75
CA LEU A 151 -1.08 10.43 -10.52
C LEU A 151 0.03 11.44 -10.81
N GLU A 152 -0.04 12.58 -10.15
CA GLU A 152 1.10 13.49 -10.07
C GLU A 152 2.20 12.87 -9.22
N ALA A 153 3.43 13.37 -9.36
CA ALA A 153 4.60 12.79 -8.68
C ALA A 153 4.43 12.73 -7.15
N ASP A 154 3.82 13.77 -6.55
CA ASP A 154 3.59 13.86 -5.11
C ASP A 154 2.47 12.93 -4.61
N ASP A 155 1.51 12.58 -5.49
CA ASP A 155 0.38 11.70 -5.16
C ASP A 155 0.77 10.21 -5.18
N TYR A 156 1.82 9.85 -5.90
CA TYR A 156 2.23 8.45 -6.05
C TYR A 156 2.73 7.84 -4.72
N PRO A 157 3.67 8.45 -3.97
CA PRO A 157 4.06 7.95 -2.65
C PRO A 157 2.88 7.88 -1.67
N LEU A 158 1.94 8.83 -1.74
CA LEU A 158 0.73 8.80 -0.91
C LEU A 158 -0.16 7.59 -1.22
N LEU A 159 -0.34 7.24 -2.51
CA LEU A 159 -1.05 6.02 -2.88
C LEU A 159 -0.32 4.78 -2.38
N LEU A 160 1.01 4.71 -2.56
CA LEU A 160 1.81 3.56 -2.13
C LEU A 160 1.70 3.35 -0.61
N GLY A 161 1.93 4.40 0.19
CA GLY A 161 1.81 4.34 1.65
C GLY A 161 0.38 4.11 2.16
N SER A 162 -0.64 4.40 1.34
CA SER A 162 -2.05 4.09 1.66
C SER A 162 -2.48 2.69 1.22
N SER A 163 -1.68 2.02 0.38
CA SER A 163 -2.01 0.71 -0.17
C SER A 163 -1.67 -0.40 0.81
N ASP A 164 -2.33 -1.54 0.62
CA ASP A 164 -2.16 -2.68 1.50
C ASP A 164 -1.01 -3.60 1.10
N LEU A 165 -0.83 -3.79 -0.20
CA LEU A 165 0.18 -4.66 -0.80
C LEU A 165 0.47 -4.16 -2.24
N GLY A 166 1.75 -4.13 -2.60
CA GLY A 166 2.21 -3.87 -3.95
C GLY A 166 2.34 -5.15 -4.79
N ILE A 167 2.16 -5.05 -6.10
CA ILE A 167 2.48 -6.12 -7.05
C ILE A 167 3.46 -5.58 -8.09
N SER A 168 4.57 -6.29 -8.28
CA SER A 168 5.53 -6.00 -9.34
C SER A 168 5.55 -7.13 -10.36
N LEU A 169 5.16 -6.80 -11.60
CA LEU A 169 5.29 -7.68 -12.77
C LEU A 169 6.61 -7.44 -13.52
N HIS A 170 7.48 -6.56 -13.01
CA HIS A 170 8.71 -6.23 -13.70
C HIS A 170 9.63 -7.45 -13.75
N SER A 171 10.13 -7.74 -14.94
CA SER A 171 11.29 -8.60 -15.15
C SER A 171 12.33 -7.82 -15.94
N SER A 172 13.61 -7.95 -15.57
CA SER A 172 14.70 -7.39 -16.38
C SER A 172 15.15 -8.43 -17.40
N SER A 173 15.23 -8.03 -18.67
CA SER A 173 15.76 -8.88 -19.75
C SER A 173 17.26 -9.14 -19.61
N SER A 174 18.00 -8.26 -18.93
CA SER A 174 19.40 -8.45 -18.55
C SER A 174 19.53 -9.34 -17.30
N ALA A 175 18.45 -9.45 -16.52
CA ALA A 175 18.40 -10.07 -15.19
C ALA A 175 19.38 -9.45 -14.17
N LEU A 176 19.88 -8.23 -14.43
CA LEU A 176 20.81 -7.51 -13.56
C LEU A 176 20.18 -6.26 -12.93
N ASP A 177 19.12 -5.73 -13.53
CA ASP A 177 18.51 -4.48 -13.06
C ASP A 177 17.49 -4.74 -11.95
N LEU A 178 17.69 -4.09 -10.80
CA LEU A 178 16.71 -4.13 -9.72
C LEU A 178 15.40 -3.46 -10.13
N PRO A 179 14.24 -3.98 -9.67
CA PRO A 179 12.96 -3.41 -10.04
C PRO A 179 12.74 -2.09 -9.28
N MET A 180 13.02 -0.95 -9.92
CA MET A 180 12.89 0.38 -9.31
C MET A 180 11.51 0.65 -8.70
N LYS A 181 10.45 0.08 -9.28
CA LYS A 181 9.08 0.17 -8.74
C LYS A 181 8.95 -0.45 -7.34
N VAL A 182 9.66 -1.56 -7.08
CA VAL A 182 9.68 -2.20 -5.77
C VAL A 182 10.44 -1.34 -4.76
N VAL A 183 11.50 -0.65 -5.20
CA VAL A 183 12.23 0.30 -4.34
C VAL A 183 11.31 1.42 -3.87
N ASP A 184 10.48 1.98 -4.75
CA ASP A 184 9.49 3.01 -4.39
C ASP A 184 8.46 2.48 -3.37
N MET A 185 7.97 1.26 -3.58
CA MET A 185 7.01 0.60 -2.67
C MET A 185 7.62 0.39 -1.28
N PHE A 186 8.84 -0.15 -1.21
CA PHE A 186 9.55 -0.34 0.05
C PHE A 186 9.91 0.98 0.74
N GLY A 187 10.24 2.02 -0.02
CA GLY A 187 10.44 3.37 0.51
C GLY A 187 9.20 3.94 1.20
N CYS A 188 8.01 3.45 0.85
CA CYS A 188 6.74 3.79 1.47
C CYS A 188 6.26 2.78 2.52
N GLY A 189 7.09 1.79 2.89
CA GLY A 189 6.72 0.72 3.83
C GLY A 189 5.70 -0.30 3.28
N LEU A 190 5.52 -0.34 1.95
CA LEU A 190 4.55 -1.21 1.29
C LEU A 190 5.20 -2.56 0.96
N PRO A 191 4.78 -3.69 1.58
CA PRO A 191 5.25 -5.02 1.17
C PRO A 191 4.80 -5.32 -0.25
N VAL A 192 5.51 -6.23 -0.93
CA VAL A 192 5.23 -6.56 -2.34
C VAL A 192 5.11 -8.06 -2.59
N CYS A 193 4.28 -8.43 -3.56
CA CYS A 193 4.47 -9.67 -4.32
C CYS A 193 5.20 -9.32 -5.62
N ALA A 194 6.34 -9.95 -5.90
CA ALA A 194 7.15 -9.66 -7.08
C ALA A 194 7.37 -10.89 -7.96
N LEU A 195 7.32 -10.69 -9.28
CA LEU A 195 7.64 -11.71 -10.27
C LEU A 195 9.12 -12.08 -10.16
N GLY A 196 9.43 -13.37 -9.98
CA GLY A 196 10.78 -13.88 -9.82
C GLY A 196 11.66 -13.72 -11.06
N PHE A 197 12.88 -13.21 -10.86
CA PHE A 197 14.00 -13.19 -11.82
C PHE A 197 15.34 -13.13 -11.08
N ASP A 198 16.46 -13.36 -11.76
CA ASP A 198 17.72 -13.78 -11.12
C ASP A 198 18.28 -12.83 -10.07
N CYS A 199 18.18 -11.50 -10.23
CA CYS A 199 18.68 -10.54 -9.23
C CYS A 199 17.61 -10.01 -8.27
N LEU A 200 16.38 -10.54 -8.33
CA LEU A 200 15.28 -10.06 -7.47
C LEU A 200 15.59 -10.27 -5.99
N ASP A 201 16.27 -11.37 -5.64
CA ASP A 201 16.59 -11.76 -4.28
C ASP A 201 17.55 -10.78 -3.59
N GLU A 202 18.28 -9.95 -4.33
CA GLU A 202 19.07 -8.85 -3.79
C GLU A 202 18.19 -7.80 -3.08
N LEU A 203 16.96 -7.60 -3.56
CA LEU A 203 16.01 -6.60 -3.05
C LEU A 203 14.85 -7.24 -2.26
N VAL A 204 14.18 -8.25 -2.82
CA VAL A 204 13.04 -8.92 -2.21
C VAL A 204 13.51 -10.20 -1.54
N LYS A 205 13.49 -10.21 -0.20
CA LYS A 205 13.74 -11.39 0.62
C LYS A 205 12.40 -12.08 0.85
N ASP A 206 12.21 -13.22 0.16
CA ASP A 206 10.96 -13.98 0.22
C ASP A 206 10.56 -14.28 1.67
N SER A 207 9.29 -14.07 1.97
CA SER A 207 8.68 -14.23 3.30
C SER A 207 9.24 -13.30 4.40
N VAL A 208 10.09 -12.34 4.05
CA VAL A 208 10.63 -11.33 4.97
C VAL A 208 10.01 -9.95 4.69
N ASN A 209 10.29 -9.37 3.51
CA ASN A 209 9.80 -8.03 3.13
C ASN A 209 8.82 -8.07 1.95
N GLY A 210 8.64 -9.24 1.36
CA GLY A 210 7.73 -9.50 0.25
C GLY A 210 7.64 -10.98 -0.05
N LEU A 211 6.87 -11.34 -1.08
CA LEU A 211 6.76 -12.69 -1.59
C LEU A 211 7.17 -12.74 -3.07
N VAL A 212 7.78 -13.84 -3.48
CA VAL A 212 8.17 -14.06 -4.87
C VAL A 212 7.19 -15.03 -5.54
N PHE A 213 6.67 -14.68 -6.71
CA PHE A 213 5.82 -15.56 -7.52
C PHE A 213 6.40 -15.75 -8.92
N HIS A 214 6.06 -16.87 -9.56
CA HIS A 214 6.53 -17.20 -10.91
C HIS A 214 5.38 -17.41 -11.90
N ASN A 215 4.14 -17.40 -11.43
CA ASN A 215 2.95 -17.60 -12.26
C ASN A 215 1.69 -17.06 -11.57
N ALA A 216 0.60 -16.97 -12.34
CA ALA A 216 -0.69 -16.49 -11.87
C ALA A 216 -1.27 -17.31 -10.69
N GLN A 217 -1.04 -18.63 -10.65
CA GLN A 217 -1.54 -19.48 -9.56
C GLN A 217 -0.83 -19.19 -8.24
N GLN A 218 0.50 -19.02 -8.28
CA GLN A 218 1.28 -18.65 -7.10
C GLN A 218 0.86 -17.26 -6.59
N LEU A 219 0.72 -16.27 -7.48
CA LEU A 219 0.25 -14.94 -7.09
C LEU A 219 -1.14 -15.00 -6.45
N ALA A 220 -2.09 -15.74 -7.05
CA ALA A 220 -3.44 -15.89 -6.49
C ALA A 220 -3.41 -16.52 -5.09
N THR A 221 -2.59 -17.56 -4.88
CA THR A 221 -2.43 -18.25 -3.60
C THR A 221 -1.83 -17.31 -2.55
N GLN A 222 -0.85 -16.49 -2.94
CA GLN A 222 -0.25 -15.49 -2.07
C GLN A 222 -1.26 -14.40 -1.68
N LEU A 223 -2.06 -13.90 -2.62
CA LEU A 223 -3.13 -12.94 -2.34
C LEU A 223 -4.16 -13.52 -1.36
N GLU A 224 -4.58 -14.78 -1.56
CA GLU A 224 -5.49 -15.47 -0.63
C GLU A 224 -4.90 -15.58 0.77
N SER A 225 -3.63 -15.98 0.89
CA SER A 225 -2.94 -16.13 2.18
C SER A 225 -2.78 -14.78 2.90
N LEU A 226 -2.31 -13.77 2.17
CA LEU A 226 -2.03 -12.43 2.72
C LEU A 226 -3.29 -11.68 3.11
N LEU A 227 -4.41 -11.87 2.39
CA LEU A 227 -5.65 -11.14 2.64
C LEU A 227 -6.63 -11.88 3.54
N ARG A 228 -6.29 -13.10 4.00
CA ARG A 228 -7.14 -13.86 4.93
C ARG A 228 -7.22 -13.17 6.29
N GLY A 229 -8.44 -12.95 6.77
CA GLY A 229 -8.68 -12.23 8.04
C GLY A 229 -8.53 -10.70 7.92
N PHE A 230 -8.48 -10.16 6.71
CA PHE A 230 -8.45 -8.72 6.47
C PHE A 230 -9.69 -8.02 7.09
N PRO A 231 -9.54 -6.81 7.68
CA PRO A 231 -8.37 -5.91 7.64
C PRO A 231 -7.26 -6.21 8.65
N SER A 232 -7.41 -7.20 9.52
CA SER A 232 -6.42 -7.59 10.54
C SER A 232 -5.67 -8.86 10.14
N ALA A 233 -5.32 -8.98 8.86
CA ALA A 233 -4.70 -10.17 8.30
C ALA A 233 -3.28 -10.39 8.88
N PRO A 234 -3.02 -11.46 9.65
CA PRO A 234 -1.75 -11.65 10.36
C PRO A 234 -0.55 -11.78 9.43
N ALA A 235 -0.71 -12.47 8.29
CA ALA A 235 0.35 -12.67 7.33
C ALA A 235 0.80 -11.34 6.68
N LEU A 236 -0.15 -10.48 6.34
CA LEU A 236 0.16 -9.15 5.81
C LEU A 236 0.78 -8.22 6.87
N ALA A 237 0.28 -8.28 8.10
CA ALA A 237 0.86 -7.53 9.22
C ALA A 237 2.31 -7.95 9.50
N ALA A 238 2.62 -9.25 9.42
CA ALA A 238 3.98 -9.76 9.59
C ALA A 238 4.94 -9.22 8.52
N LEU A 239 4.51 -9.13 7.25
CA LEU A 239 5.32 -8.50 6.20
C LEU A 239 5.51 -7.00 6.45
N ARG A 240 4.47 -6.27 6.89
CA ARG A 240 4.61 -4.83 7.19
C ARG A 240 5.57 -4.57 8.35
N ALA A 241 5.54 -5.42 9.37
CA ALA A 241 6.44 -5.31 10.51
C ALA A 241 7.93 -5.45 10.13
N SER A 242 8.26 -5.97 8.94
CA SER A 242 9.64 -5.95 8.45
C SER A 242 10.16 -4.55 8.17
N PHE A 243 9.28 -3.60 7.85
CA PHE A 243 9.63 -2.20 7.56
C PHE A 243 9.65 -1.34 8.83
N ASP A 244 8.95 -1.76 9.89
CA ASP A 244 8.93 -1.08 11.19
C ASP A 244 10.18 -1.36 12.04
N ARG A 245 10.98 -2.36 11.66
CA ARG A 245 12.26 -2.64 12.30
C ARG A 245 13.23 -1.51 11.99
N ALA A 246 13.16 -0.44 12.79
CA ALA A 246 14.26 0.49 12.95
C ALA A 246 15.52 -0.33 13.19
N ALA A 247 16.53 -0.16 12.34
CA ALA A 247 17.85 -0.73 12.54
C ALA A 247 18.23 -0.54 14.02
N PRO A 248 18.55 -1.60 14.78
CA PRO A 248 19.11 -1.43 16.10
C PRO A 248 20.37 -0.57 15.94
N LEU A 249 20.30 0.67 16.46
CA LEU A 249 21.47 1.49 16.76
C LEU A 249 22.24 0.77 17.89
N ALA A 250 22.90 -0.34 17.57
CA ALA A 250 23.92 -1.10 18.31
C ALA A 250 23.79 -2.61 18.03
N SER A 251 24.61 -3.14 17.13
CA SER A 251 25.87 -3.76 17.53
C SER A 251 26.65 -4.15 16.27
N ALA A 252 27.81 -3.53 16.08
CA ALA A 252 28.79 -4.02 15.14
C ALA A 252 29.40 -5.31 15.70
N SER A 253 28.71 -6.44 15.57
CA SER A 253 29.37 -7.74 15.55
C SER A 253 29.83 -7.99 14.13
N ALA A 254 31.10 -7.66 13.89
CA ALA A 254 31.82 -8.01 12.68
C ALA A 254 31.72 -9.53 12.44
N GLY A 255 31.02 -9.95 11.38
CA GLY A 255 31.14 -11.32 10.89
C GLY A 255 29.95 -11.92 10.14
N THR A 256 28.74 -11.37 10.24
CA THR A 256 27.57 -11.89 9.51
C THR A 256 26.90 -10.75 8.75
N SER A 257 27.01 -10.80 7.43
CA SER A 257 26.31 -9.91 6.50
C SER A 257 24.83 -10.29 6.44
N ASP A 258 24.11 -10.14 7.55
CA ASP A 258 22.65 -10.24 7.52
C ASP A 258 22.13 -8.96 6.87
N TRP A 259 21.53 -9.10 5.70
CA TRP A 259 20.90 -8.01 4.98
C TRP A 259 19.74 -7.48 5.83
N GLU A 260 19.84 -6.23 6.27
CA GLU A 260 18.76 -5.51 6.96
C GLU A 260 18.28 -4.36 6.07
N TRP A 261 16.97 -4.27 5.85
CA TRP A 261 16.37 -3.14 5.14
C TRP A 261 16.49 -1.87 5.99
N GLY A 262 16.87 -0.76 5.37
CA GLY A 262 16.88 0.56 5.98
C GLY A 262 16.53 1.63 4.95
N THR A 263 16.10 2.80 5.43
CA THR A 263 15.82 3.95 4.56
C THR A 263 17.09 4.45 3.89
N TRP A 264 16.93 5.16 2.77
CA TRP A 264 18.08 5.78 2.09
C TRP A 264 18.86 6.71 3.02
N ALA A 265 18.16 7.47 3.87
CA ALA A 265 18.79 8.38 4.83
C ALA A 265 19.61 7.63 5.88
N GLU A 266 19.10 6.51 6.41
CA GLU A 266 19.83 5.65 7.35
C GLU A 266 21.07 5.04 6.71
N ASN A 267 20.94 4.44 5.52
CA ASN A 267 22.07 3.86 4.82
C ASN A 267 23.10 4.93 4.42
N TRP A 268 22.66 6.11 3.97
CA TRP A 268 23.54 7.25 3.70
C TRP A 268 24.29 7.68 4.97
N ASN A 269 23.57 7.83 6.09
CA ASN A 269 24.16 8.24 7.37
C ASN A 269 25.13 7.21 7.93
N HIS A 270 24.90 5.93 7.67
CA HIS A 270 25.76 4.84 8.12
C HIS A 270 27.00 4.65 7.23
N THR A 271 26.81 4.70 5.92
CA THR A 271 27.85 4.30 4.94
C THR A 271 28.60 5.50 4.38
N MET A 272 27.88 6.48 3.83
CA MET A 272 28.49 7.59 3.06
C MET A 272 28.89 8.77 3.93
N ARG A 273 28.03 9.14 4.90
CA ARG A 273 28.26 10.28 5.79
C ARG A 273 29.59 10.19 6.55
N PRO A 274 30.01 9.04 7.13
CA PRO A 274 31.28 8.95 7.84
C PRO A 274 32.49 9.06 6.90
N LEU A 275 32.37 8.64 5.64
CA LEU A 275 33.46 8.75 4.66
C LEU A 275 33.68 10.20 4.22
N LEU A 276 32.61 10.98 4.11
CA LEU A 276 32.64 12.38 3.66
C LEU A 276 32.92 13.38 4.79
N LEU A 277 32.50 13.08 6.02
CA LEU A 277 32.65 13.98 7.18
C LEU A 277 33.80 13.62 8.11
N ARG A 278 34.68 12.70 7.71
CA ARG A 278 35.89 12.31 8.46
C ARG A 278 36.75 13.50 8.88
N ASP A 279 36.86 14.50 8.01
CA ASP A 279 37.74 15.65 8.20
C ASP A 279 37.08 16.80 8.99
N VAL A 280 35.74 16.84 9.06
CA VAL A 280 34.99 17.87 9.82
C VAL A 280 35.03 17.59 11.32
N ALA A 281 35.17 16.32 11.72
CA ALA A 281 35.32 15.95 13.13
C ALA A 281 36.73 16.21 13.67
N SER A 282 37.74 16.35 12.81
CA SER A 282 39.13 16.67 13.21
C SER A 282 39.42 18.17 13.34
N GLU A 283 38.51 19.05 12.92
CA GLU A 283 38.69 20.51 12.94
C GLU A 283 37.84 21.25 14.00
N ALA A 284 37.46 20.58 15.10
CA ALA A 284 36.93 21.26 16.27
C ALA A 284 38.01 21.37 17.38
N PRO A 285 38.84 22.44 17.40
CA PRO A 285 39.57 22.80 18.61
C PRO A 285 38.63 23.48 19.61
N LEU A 286 38.91 23.21 20.89
CA LEU A 286 38.31 23.76 22.12
C LEU A 286 38.11 25.28 22.11
#